data_AF-A0A9P1AAY2-F1
#
_entry.id   AF-A0A9P1AAY2-F1
#
_cell.length_a   1.000
_cell.length_b   1.000
_cell.length_c   1.000
_cell.angle_alpha   90.00
_cell.angle_beta   90.00
_cell.angle_gamma   90.00
#
_symmetry.space_group_name_H-M   'P 1'
#
loop_
_entity.id
_entity.type
_entity.pdbx_description
1 polymer ?
#
loop_
_entity_poly.entity_id
_entity_poly.type
_entity_poly.pdbx_seq_one_letter_code
_entity_poly.pdbx_strand_id
1 'polypeptide(L)'
;MKRTTNDQQASFQSDYFLTQLSHFTEAKFSLFEHAPPAERRDRFRNHVEREEMPLTFCKMGINIPVKLEWSQTNGNEISFRSRPFVFNGIWVKVVGTMNTESLDGRVRFERSQQAEEEPSGLTEAEIAALRRDGLPI
;
A
#
# COMPACT_ATOMS: atom_id res chain seq x y z
N MET A 1 10.77 -19.39 0.87
CA MET A 1 10.18 -19.18 -0.46
C MET A 1 10.16 -17.68 -0.72
N LYS A 2 10.99 -17.14 -1.64
CA LYS A 2 11.07 -15.70 -1.87
C LYS A 2 9.76 -15.23 -2.50
N ARG A 3 9.07 -14.29 -1.83
CA ARG A 3 7.80 -13.71 -2.29
C ARG A 3 8.00 -12.59 -3.32
N THR A 4 9.24 -12.28 -3.67
CA THR A 4 9.63 -11.11 -4.46
C THR A 4 10.45 -11.50 -5.69
N THR A 5 10.30 -10.73 -6.78
CA THR A 5 11.13 -10.88 -7.98
C THR A 5 12.56 -10.38 -7.73
N ASN A 6 13.55 -10.95 -8.42
CA ASN A 6 14.95 -10.57 -8.23
C ASN A 6 15.25 -9.18 -8.81
N ASP A 7 14.72 -8.85 -9.98
CA ASP A 7 14.84 -7.53 -10.60
C ASP A 7 13.53 -6.74 -10.42
N GLN A 8 13.42 -6.11 -9.26
CA GLN A 8 12.26 -5.32 -8.87
C GLN A 8 11.98 -4.15 -9.84
N GLN A 9 13.02 -3.50 -10.36
CA GLN A 9 12.87 -2.32 -11.22
C GLN A 9 12.34 -2.70 -12.60
N ALA A 10 12.96 -3.68 -13.27
CA ALA A 10 12.50 -4.13 -14.58
C ALA A 10 11.11 -4.76 -14.49
N SER A 11 10.82 -5.49 -13.40
CA SER A 11 9.51 -6.09 -13.18
C SER A 11 8.41 -5.02 -13.01
N PHE A 12 8.68 -3.93 -12.26
CA PHE A 12 7.73 -2.82 -12.11
C PHE A 12 7.38 -2.14 -13.44
N GLN A 13 8.36 -2.03 -14.34
CA GLN A 13 8.19 -1.39 -15.65
C GLN A 13 7.56 -2.29 -16.72
N SER A 14 7.55 -3.61 -16.51
CA SER A 14 7.06 -4.58 -17.50
C SER A 14 5.76 -5.27 -17.08
N ASP A 15 5.39 -5.26 -15.79
CA ASP A 15 4.13 -5.82 -15.31
C ASP A 15 2.93 -5.03 -15.87
N TYR A 16 1.98 -5.76 -16.44
CA TYR A 16 0.81 -5.18 -17.12
C TYR A 16 -0.06 -4.32 -16.20
N PHE A 17 -0.24 -4.72 -14.94
CA PHE A 17 -1.05 -3.95 -13.99
C PHE A 17 -0.27 -2.74 -13.48
N LEU A 18 1.00 -2.92 -13.12
CA LEU A 18 1.81 -1.85 -12.54
C LEU A 18 2.13 -0.75 -13.55
N THR A 19 2.32 -1.07 -14.83
CA THR A 19 2.44 -0.04 -15.87
C THR A 19 1.21 0.86 -15.93
N GLN A 20 0.01 0.31 -15.81
CA GLN A 20 -1.23 1.10 -15.74
C GLN A 20 -1.37 1.87 -14.43
N LEU A 21 -1.10 1.20 -13.31
CA LEU A 21 -1.27 1.74 -11.95
C LEU A 21 -0.18 2.74 -11.56
N SER A 22 0.95 2.79 -12.28
CA SER A 22 2.03 3.77 -12.08
C SER A 22 1.63 5.20 -12.46
N HIS A 23 0.57 5.35 -13.26
CA HIS A 23 -0.03 6.63 -13.59
C HIS A 23 -1.23 6.92 -12.67
N PHE A 24 -1.49 8.20 -12.43
CA PHE A 24 -2.64 8.61 -11.63
C PHE A 24 -3.95 8.13 -12.25
N THR A 25 -4.62 7.24 -11.54
CA THR A 25 -5.91 6.65 -11.89
C THR A 25 -6.95 6.99 -10.84
N GLU A 26 -8.21 6.91 -11.21
CA GLU A 26 -9.33 7.15 -10.30
C GLU A 26 -9.42 6.00 -9.28
N ALA A 27 -9.59 6.38 -8.02
CA ALA A 27 -9.91 5.47 -6.95
C ALA A 27 -11.10 5.93 -6.13
N LYS A 28 -11.75 4.98 -5.46
CA LYS A 28 -12.90 5.23 -4.57
C LYS A 28 -12.71 4.50 -3.25
N PHE A 29 -13.26 5.05 -2.19
CA PHE A 29 -13.44 4.32 -0.95
C PHE A 29 -14.52 3.24 -1.14
N SER A 30 -14.10 1.99 -1.02
CA SER A 30 -14.81 0.82 -1.53
C SER A 30 -15.77 0.15 -0.55
N LEU A 31 -15.81 0.64 0.69
CA LEU A 31 -16.63 0.04 1.73
C LEU A 31 -18.01 0.71 1.86
N PHE A 32 -18.98 -0.09 2.26
CA PHE A 32 -20.33 0.34 2.64
C PHE A 32 -21.10 1.06 1.53
N GLU A 33 -20.98 0.64 0.26
CA GLU A 33 -21.70 1.28 -0.86
C GLU A 33 -23.23 1.29 -0.70
N HIS A 34 -23.78 0.35 0.07
CA HIS A 34 -25.20 0.27 0.42
C HIS A 34 -25.64 1.30 1.47
N ALA A 35 -24.69 1.87 2.22
CA ALA A 35 -24.98 2.78 3.32
C ALA A 35 -25.20 4.22 2.82
N PRO A 36 -25.97 5.05 3.56
CA PRO A 36 -26.16 6.46 3.22
C PRO A 36 -24.83 7.22 3.12
N PRO A 37 -24.73 8.27 2.27
CA PRO A 37 -23.49 9.02 2.08
C PRO A 37 -22.87 9.56 3.37
N ALA A 38 -23.69 10.07 4.30
CA ALA A 38 -23.21 10.60 5.58
C ALA A 38 -22.52 9.52 6.42
N GLU A 39 -23.09 8.31 6.48
CA GLU A 39 -22.46 7.18 7.18
C GLU A 39 -21.16 6.79 6.50
N ARG A 40 -21.14 6.70 5.17
CA ARG A 40 -19.92 6.35 4.41
C ARG A 40 -18.77 7.34 4.67
N ARG A 41 -19.06 8.64 4.75
CA ARG A 41 -18.07 9.68 5.09
C ARG A 41 -17.52 9.52 6.49
N ASP A 42 -18.37 9.18 7.45
CA ASP A 42 -17.94 8.90 8.82
C ASP A 42 -17.06 7.64 8.87
N ARG A 43 -17.47 6.56 8.20
CA ARG A 43 -16.67 5.33 8.07
C ARG A 43 -15.32 5.59 7.40
N PHE A 44 -15.28 6.43 6.37
CA PHE A 44 -14.05 6.82 5.71
C PHE A 44 -13.10 7.50 6.70
N ARG A 45 -13.56 8.54 7.41
CA ARG A 45 -12.75 9.23 8.45
C ARG A 45 -12.21 8.26 9.51
N ASN A 46 -13.07 7.37 10.01
CA ASN A 46 -12.67 6.33 10.98
C ASN A 46 -11.57 5.40 10.44
N HIS A 47 -11.54 5.09 9.15
CA HIS A 47 -10.48 4.28 8.56
C HIS A 47 -9.17 5.06 8.46
N VAL A 48 -9.23 6.34 8.04
CA VAL A 48 -8.04 7.20 7.98
C VAL A 48 -7.40 7.35 9.37
N GLU A 49 -8.20 7.56 10.41
CA GLU A 49 -7.73 7.62 11.80
C GLU A 49 -7.06 6.31 12.28
N ARG A 50 -7.47 5.17 11.70
CA ARG A 50 -6.89 3.85 11.95
C ARG A 50 -5.72 3.53 11.03
N GLU A 51 -5.23 4.51 10.27
CA GLU A 51 -4.16 4.34 9.28
C GLU A 51 -4.50 3.29 8.21
N GLU A 52 -5.78 3.17 7.84
CA GLU A 52 -6.26 2.22 6.83
C GLU A 52 -7.01 2.97 5.72
N MET A 53 -6.78 2.55 4.47
CA MET A 53 -7.45 3.13 3.30
C MET A 53 -7.82 2.02 2.32
N PRO A 54 -9.01 1.42 2.45
CA PRO A 54 -9.60 0.53 1.45
C PRO A 54 -9.91 1.28 0.15
N LEU A 55 -9.18 0.95 -0.92
CA LEU A 55 -9.31 1.60 -2.22
C LEU A 55 -9.81 0.63 -3.29
N THR A 56 -10.80 1.05 -4.08
CA THR A 56 -11.10 0.46 -5.40
C THR A 56 -10.37 1.28 -6.45
N PHE A 57 -9.55 0.63 -7.29
CA PHE A 57 -8.94 1.25 -8.47
C PHE A 57 -9.88 1.06 -9.65
N CYS A 58 -10.67 2.08 -9.97
CA CYS A 58 -11.84 1.98 -10.85
C CYS A 58 -11.52 1.42 -12.24
N LYS A 59 -10.42 1.87 -12.86
CA LYS A 59 -10.00 1.43 -14.20
C LYS A 59 -9.72 -0.07 -14.26
N MET A 60 -9.18 -0.63 -13.18
CA MET A 60 -8.74 -2.02 -13.12
C MET A 60 -9.76 -2.93 -12.42
N GLY A 61 -10.77 -2.35 -11.76
CA GLY A 61 -11.78 -3.10 -11.00
C GLY A 61 -11.20 -3.87 -9.81
N ILE A 62 -10.05 -3.46 -9.26
CA ILE A 62 -9.37 -4.14 -8.15
C ILE A 62 -9.56 -3.39 -6.84
N ASN A 63 -9.71 -4.15 -5.75
CA ASN A 63 -9.83 -3.63 -4.39
C ASN A 63 -8.55 -3.94 -3.61
N ILE A 64 -7.91 -2.90 -3.08
CA ILE A 64 -6.68 -3.05 -2.31
C ILE A 64 -6.83 -2.28 -1.00
N PRO A 65 -6.83 -2.98 0.16
CA PRO A 65 -6.69 -2.33 1.44
C PRO A 65 -5.23 -1.90 1.63
N VAL A 66 -4.98 -0.60 1.66
CA VAL A 66 -3.63 -0.08 1.96
C VAL A 66 -3.56 0.43 3.40
N LYS A 67 -2.42 0.19 4.05
CA LYS A 67 -2.10 0.81 5.33
C LYS A 67 -1.38 2.13 5.10
N LEU A 68 -1.76 3.18 5.80
CA LEU A 68 -1.17 4.50 5.67
C LEU A 68 0.16 4.55 6.44
N GLU A 69 1.16 5.12 5.80
CA GLU A 69 2.40 5.55 6.47
C GLU A 69 2.24 6.99 6.94
N TRP A 70 1.56 7.80 6.13
CA TRP A 70 1.27 9.19 6.41
C TRP A 70 0.01 9.64 5.66
N SER A 71 -0.73 10.56 6.27
CA SER A 71 -1.81 11.30 5.63
C SER A 71 -1.92 12.71 6.19
N GLN A 72 -2.34 13.65 5.36
CA GLN A 72 -2.64 15.02 5.75
C GLN A 72 -3.96 15.46 5.12
N THR A 73 -4.81 16.05 5.95
CA THR A 73 -6.11 16.57 5.53
C THR A 73 -6.02 18.08 5.36
N ASN A 74 -6.49 18.59 4.22
CA ASN A 74 -6.63 20.01 3.93
C ASN A 74 -8.01 20.28 3.33
N GLY A 75 -8.90 20.88 4.12
CA GLY A 75 -10.31 21.03 3.75
C GLY A 75 -10.94 19.66 3.51
N ASN A 76 -11.49 19.47 2.30
CA ASN A 76 -12.12 18.21 1.90
C ASN A 76 -11.18 17.25 1.18
N GLU A 77 -9.87 17.53 1.11
CA GLU A 77 -8.91 16.65 0.45
C GLU A 77 -7.95 16.03 1.48
N ILE A 78 -7.70 14.73 1.34
CA ILE A 78 -6.69 13.99 2.08
C ILE A 78 -5.60 13.58 1.10
N SER A 79 -4.40 14.13 1.29
CA SER A 79 -3.18 13.62 0.67
C SER A 79 -2.61 12.49 1.52
N PHE A 80 -2.17 11.39 0.91
CA PHE A 80 -1.66 10.25 1.66
C PHE A 80 -0.56 9.48 0.93
N ARG A 81 0.18 8.71 1.73
CA ARG A 81 1.14 7.70 1.29
C ARG A 81 0.92 6.42 2.09
N SER A 82 0.83 5.29 1.41
CA SER A 82 0.76 3.99 2.06
C SER A 82 2.13 3.51 2.53
N ARG A 83 2.13 2.62 3.51
CA ARG A 83 3.28 1.76 3.80
C ARG A 83 3.57 0.89 2.57
N PRO A 84 4.84 0.49 2.36
CA PRO A 84 5.19 -0.46 1.33
C PRO A 84 4.48 -1.81 1.50
N PHE A 85 4.09 -2.43 0.38
CA PHE A 85 3.54 -3.78 0.33
C PHE A 85 3.96 -4.48 -0.97
N VAL A 86 3.81 -5.81 -1.01
CA VAL A 86 4.13 -6.62 -2.19
C VAL A 86 2.90 -6.76 -3.08
N PHE A 87 3.02 -6.37 -4.34
CA PHE A 87 2.03 -6.58 -5.39
C PHE A 87 2.68 -7.31 -6.58
N ASN A 88 2.16 -8.47 -6.97
CA ASN A 88 2.76 -9.33 -8.00
C ASN A 88 4.27 -9.61 -7.77
N GLY A 89 4.69 -9.74 -6.51
CA GLY A 89 6.09 -9.95 -6.16
C GLY A 89 6.98 -8.71 -6.25
N ILE A 90 6.38 -7.52 -6.40
CA ILE A 90 7.10 -6.25 -6.51
C ILE A 90 6.74 -5.35 -5.32
N TRP A 91 7.74 -4.76 -4.69
CA TRP A 91 7.57 -3.82 -3.60
C TRP A 91 7.10 -2.47 -4.12
N VAL A 92 5.91 -2.09 -3.68
CA VAL A 92 5.24 -0.87 -4.11
C VAL A 92 4.63 -0.14 -2.92
N LYS A 93 4.29 1.12 -3.13
CA LYS A 93 3.47 1.94 -2.24
C LYS A 93 2.44 2.69 -3.08
N VAL A 94 1.35 3.11 -2.45
CA VAL A 94 0.32 3.92 -3.09
C VAL A 94 0.42 5.34 -2.56
N VAL A 95 0.39 6.31 -3.47
CA VAL A 95 0.31 7.73 -3.15
C VAL A 95 -0.87 8.35 -3.88
N GLY A 96 -1.46 9.37 -3.30
CA GLY A 96 -2.51 10.12 -3.97
C GLY A 96 -3.31 11.02 -3.06
N THR A 97 -4.45 11.44 -3.59
CA THR A 97 -5.42 12.24 -2.85
C THR A 97 -6.79 11.60 -2.90
N MET A 98 -7.59 11.79 -1.85
CA MET A 98 -8.99 11.40 -1.76
C MET A 98 -9.82 12.59 -1.27
N ASN A 99 -11.03 12.74 -1.79
CA ASN A 99 -11.99 13.71 -1.31
C ASN A 99 -12.84 13.11 -0.18
N THR A 100 -12.94 13.79 0.96
CA THR A 100 -13.67 13.35 2.15
C THR A 100 -15.19 13.35 1.99
N GLU A 101 -15.72 14.12 1.05
CA GLU A 101 -17.16 14.27 0.82
C GLU A 101 -17.66 13.36 -0.31
N SER A 102 -16.95 13.33 -1.43
CA SER A 102 -17.33 12.52 -2.60
C SER A 102 -16.76 11.11 -2.55
N LEU A 103 -15.76 10.86 -1.69
CA LEU A 103 -15.13 9.55 -1.45
C LEU A 103 -14.42 8.95 -2.68
N ASP A 104 -14.11 9.78 -3.66
CA ASP A 104 -13.28 9.48 -4.81
C ASP A 104 -11.98 10.28 -4.76
N GLY A 105 -11.01 9.89 -5.58
CA GLY A 105 -9.71 10.51 -5.61
C GLY A 105 -8.84 10.01 -6.74
N ARG A 106 -7.59 10.47 -6.74
CA ARG A 106 -6.60 10.09 -7.74
C ARG A 106 -5.37 9.54 -7.06
N VAL A 107 -5.02 8.32 -7.43
CA VAL A 107 -3.95 7.55 -6.79
C VAL A 107 -3.06 6.91 -7.84
N ARG A 108 -1.83 6.60 -7.46
CA ARG A 108 -0.91 5.80 -8.28
C ARG A 108 -0.02 4.92 -7.41
N PHE A 109 0.53 3.90 -8.03
CA PHE A 109 1.58 3.09 -7.47
C PHE A 109 2.94 3.73 -7.73
N GLU A 110 3.80 3.66 -6.73
CA GLU A 110 5.22 3.96 -6.84
C GLU A 110 6.01 2.75 -6.39
N ARG A 111 7.16 2.51 -7.04
CA ARG A 111 8.10 1.49 -6.56
C ARG A 111 8.60 1.89 -5.18
N SER A 112 8.66 0.93 -4.25
CA SER A 112 9.31 1.11 -2.96
C SER A 112 10.71 0.51 -2.99
N GLN A 113 11.71 1.28 -2.57
CA GLN A 113 13.08 0.79 -2.36
C GLN A 113 13.27 0.20 -0.95
N GLN A 114 12.44 0.63 0.00
CA GLN A 114 12.67 0.47 1.44
C GLN A 114 12.52 -0.96 1.95
N ALA A 115 11.97 -1.87 1.14
CA ALA A 115 11.74 -3.26 1.53
C ALA A 115 12.73 -4.25 0.87
N GLU A 116 13.76 -3.72 0.18
CA GLU A 116 14.96 -4.49 -0.15
C GLU A 116 15.92 -4.61 1.05
N GLU A 117 15.71 -3.82 2.12
CA GLU A 117 16.62 -3.70 3.27
C GLU A 117 16.19 -4.44 4.54
N GLU A 118 15.02 -5.09 4.60
CA GLU A 118 14.73 -6.03 5.69
C GLU A 118 15.25 -7.42 5.26
N PRO A 119 16.45 -7.85 5.71
CA PRO A 119 16.82 -9.24 5.54
C PRO A 119 15.76 -10.07 6.26
N SER A 120 14.98 -10.81 5.47
CA SER A 120 14.07 -11.82 6.01
C SER A 120 14.92 -12.96 6.58
N GLY A 121 15.48 -12.77 7.77
CA GLY A 121 16.38 -13.71 8.43
C GLY A 121 17.29 -13.04 9.45
N LEU A 122 17.77 -13.85 10.39
CA LEU A 122 18.84 -13.47 11.30
C LEU A 122 20.09 -13.14 10.46
N THR A 123 20.74 -12.03 10.76
CA THR A 123 22.05 -11.69 10.22
C THR A 123 23.08 -12.76 10.59
N GLU A 124 24.18 -12.89 9.83
CA GLU A 124 25.25 -13.84 10.19
C GLU A 124 25.79 -13.61 11.61
N ALA A 125 25.76 -12.37 12.10
CA ALA A 125 26.14 -12.01 13.46
C ALA A 125 25.17 -12.59 14.50
N GLU A 126 23.87 -12.53 14.23
CA GLU A 126 22.83 -13.10 15.11
C GLU A 126 22.83 -14.63 15.05
N ILE A 127 23.05 -15.23 13.87
CA ILE A 127 23.25 -16.67 13.69
C ILE A 127 24.48 -17.13 14.49
N ALA A 128 25.59 -16.39 14.44
CA ALA A 128 26.80 -16.69 15.19
C ALA A 128 26.64 -16.50 16.71
N ALA A 129 25.76 -15.57 17.15
CA ALA A 129 25.40 -15.42 18.55
C ALA A 129 24.58 -16.61 19.05
N LEU A 130 23.55 -17.03 18.32
CA LEU A 130 22.71 -18.18 18.68
C LEU A 130 23.48 -19.50 18.71
N ARG A 131 24.46 -19.68 17.81
CA ARG A 131 25.40 -20.81 17.84
C ARG A 131 26.30 -20.80 19.08
N ARG A 132 26.75 -19.62 19.52
CA ARG A 132 27.52 -19.49 20.77
C ARG A 132 26.69 -19.84 22.00
N ASP A 133 25.39 -19.53 21.97
CA ASP A 133 24.46 -19.81 23.05
C ASP A 133 23.92 -21.26 23.03
N GLY A 134 24.44 -22.11 22.13
CA GLY A 134 24.12 -23.55 22.10
C GLY A 134 22.70 -23.88 21.63
N LEU A 135 22.01 -22.93 21.01
CA LEU A 135 20.66 -23.14 20.49
C LEU A 135 20.73 -23.86 19.13
N PRO A 136 19.95 -24.94 18.91
CA PRO A 136 19.84 -25.57 17.61
C PRO A 136 19.04 -24.64 16.68
N ILE A 137 19.72 -24.11 15.67
CA ILE A 137 19.14 -23.35 14.56
C ILE A 137 19.20 -24.17 13.27
#